data_AF-A0A2A4NAR5-F1
#
_entry.id   AF-A0A2A4NAR5-F1
#
_cell.length_a   1.000
_cell.length_b   1.000
_cell.length_c   1.000
_cell.angle_alpha   90.00
_cell.angle_beta   90.00
_cell.angle_gamma   90.00
#
_symmetry.space_group_name_H-M   'P 1'
#
loop_
_entity.id
_entity.type
_entity.pdbx_description
1 polymer ?
#
loop_
_entity_poly.entity_id
_entity_poly.type
_entity_poly.pdbx_seq_one_letter_code
_entity_poly.pdbx_strand_id
1 'polypeptide(L)'
;MIDRVNLRSFTENSIAFYQERFPYINVITNDRTKLDEYYWKVKNLKIRYRPDYWCTRKGEECNEIFISHSIHKYAKGDNISDFSLKDVKSTIQWLCVDFKLMPYKIKCTKLEIGVNIIVAKNPNDYLPIFIEYKKHAFRDLRPRGKSTIKCGVVCDYTNYVIKAYNKTEDHRYEMSIPLRDLHFIQRAIRIEIEYKSGKLRTIKQDITAQDLFSQDFMDIMIKEFLKIFNNIEMVNNEVEWNQYGLQEIMYILLVTSPTEYKRLKSIVSKRSSDEKKRLKRWLKKTNDKIGEGKFNLVEEVQKKVHDKIEELRWG
;
A
#
# COMPACT_ATOMS: atom_id res chain seq x y z
N MET A 1 9.01 1.57 -3.24
CA MET A 1 8.94 0.15 -3.61
C MET A 1 8.61 -0.78 -2.44
N ILE A 2 9.41 -1.02 -1.39
CA ILE A 2 8.89 -1.61 -0.13
C ILE A 2 8.83 -0.50 0.92
N ASP A 3 7.64 -0.04 1.30
CA ASP A 3 7.50 1.06 2.24
C ASP A 3 7.55 0.59 3.69
N ARG A 4 6.87 -0.53 3.96
CA ARG A 4 6.65 -1.03 5.31
C ARG A 4 6.86 -2.52 5.37
N VAL A 5 7.41 -2.97 6.49
CA VAL A 5 7.58 -4.38 6.81
C VAL A 5 7.20 -4.62 8.26
N ASN A 6 6.77 -5.85 8.54
CA ASN A 6 6.73 -6.38 9.90
C ASN A 6 7.71 -7.53 10.00
N LEU A 7 8.78 -7.31 10.75
CA LEU A 7 9.86 -8.24 10.98
C LEU A 7 9.74 -8.81 12.40
N ARG A 8 9.94 -10.12 12.52
CA ARG A 8 9.93 -10.86 13.79
C ARG A 8 11.19 -11.70 13.88
N SER A 9 11.91 -11.64 14.99
CA SER A 9 13.06 -12.52 15.20
C SER A 9 13.19 -12.92 16.66
N PHE A 10 13.92 -14.02 16.89
CA PHE A 10 14.41 -14.39 18.21
C PHE A 10 15.83 -13.84 18.36
N THR A 11 16.15 -13.36 19.54
CA THR A 11 17.43 -12.72 19.85
C THR A 11 17.97 -13.27 21.16
N GLU A 12 19.30 -13.30 21.27
CA GLU A 12 20.00 -13.64 22.52
C GLU A 12 20.26 -12.37 23.36
N ASN A 13 20.09 -11.19 22.76
CA ASN A 13 20.29 -9.91 23.44
C ASN A 13 19.20 -9.70 24.49
N SER A 14 19.62 -9.31 25.69
CA SER A 14 18.73 -8.92 26.77
C SER A 14 18.15 -7.52 26.55
N ILE A 15 17.16 -7.15 27.37
CA ILE A 15 16.66 -5.77 27.37
C ILE A 15 17.73 -4.75 27.78
N ALA A 16 18.64 -5.12 28.70
CA ALA A 16 19.73 -4.26 29.14
C ALA A 16 20.65 -3.86 27.98
N PHE A 17 20.97 -4.80 27.08
CA PHE A 17 21.70 -4.51 25.85
C PHE A 17 21.00 -3.44 25.00
N TYR A 18 19.68 -3.52 24.86
CA TYR A 18 18.92 -2.55 24.08
C TYR A 18 18.77 -1.20 24.81
N GLN A 19 18.72 -1.17 26.14
CA GLN A 19 18.67 0.07 26.93
C GLN A 19 19.96 0.88 26.82
N GLU A 20 21.12 0.22 26.81
CA GLU A 20 22.42 0.88 26.56
C GLU A 20 22.48 1.49 25.15
N ARG A 21 21.90 0.80 24.16
CA ARG A 21 21.93 1.24 22.75
C ARG A 21 20.85 2.25 22.40
N PHE A 22 19.69 2.17 23.05
CA PHE A 22 18.51 3.00 22.80
C PHE A 22 18.00 3.58 24.13
N PRO A 23 18.36 4.82 24.48
CA PRO A 23 18.12 5.38 25.81
C PRO A 23 16.63 5.67 26.13
N TYR A 24 15.72 5.49 25.17
CA TYR A 24 14.29 5.85 25.31
C TYR A 24 13.36 4.63 25.16
N ILE A 25 13.52 3.64 26.03
CA ILE A 25 12.66 2.44 26.08
C ILE A 25 11.59 2.60 27.15
N ASN A 26 10.32 2.41 26.77
CA ASN A 26 9.20 2.37 27.70
C ASN A 26 8.86 0.92 28.05
N VAL A 27 8.52 0.68 29.31
CA VAL A 27 8.07 -0.63 29.81
C VAL A 27 6.55 -0.61 29.95
N ILE A 28 5.89 -1.65 29.47
CA ILE A 28 4.48 -1.91 29.72
C ILE A 28 4.35 -3.31 30.30
N THR A 29 4.03 -3.40 31.58
CA THR A 29 3.74 -4.68 32.23
C THR A 29 2.34 -5.14 31.79
N ASN A 30 2.25 -6.35 31.25
CA ASN A 30 0.96 -6.95 30.92
C ASN A 30 0.49 -7.80 32.10
N ASP A 31 -0.42 -7.23 32.89
CA ASP A 31 -0.97 -7.85 34.12
C ASP A 31 -1.58 -9.24 33.89
N ARG A 32 -2.02 -9.55 32.66
CA ARG A 32 -2.64 -10.86 32.35
C ARG A 32 -1.62 -11.96 32.12
N THR A 33 -0.44 -11.65 31.59
CA THR A 33 0.61 -12.65 31.31
C THR A 33 1.74 -12.61 32.31
N LYS A 34 1.80 -11.59 33.19
CA LYS A 34 2.96 -11.29 34.06
C LYS A 34 4.29 -11.23 33.30
N LEU A 35 4.23 -10.96 31.99
CA LEU A 35 5.40 -10.77 31.14
C LEU A 35 5.51 -9.28 30.88
N ASP A 36 6.70 -8.74 31.11
CA ASP A 36 7.02 -7.37 30.74
C ASP A 36 7.18 -7.28 29.23
N GLU A 37 6.40 -6.41 28.58
CA GLU A 37 6.61 -6.09 27.17
C GLU A 37 7.25 -4.71 27.07
N TYR A 38 8.32 -4.61 26.30
CA TYR A 38 9.07 -3.37 26.14
C TYR A 38 8.79 -2.76 24.78
N TYR A 39 8.56 -1.45 24.75
CA TYR A 39 8.18 -0.72 23.56
C TYR A 39 9.00 0.53 23.40
N TRP A 40 9.54 0.72 22.21
CA TRP A 40 10.23 1.95 21.86
C TRP A 40 10.08 2.29 20.40
N LYS A 41 10.47 3.52 20.07
CA LYS A 41 10.54 3.98 18.69
C LYS A 41 11.99 4.25 18.34
N VAL A 42 12.40 3.81 17.16
CA VAL A 42 13.67 4.21 16.56
C VAL A 42 13.32 4.91 15.25
N LYS A 43 13.44 6.24 15.24
CA LYS A 43 12.91 7.09 14.17
C LYS A 43 11.43 6.75 13.91
N ASN A 44 11.11 6.27 12.71
CA ASN A 44 9.76 5.88 12.29
C ASN A 44 9.41 4.41 12.56
N LEU A 45 10.32 3.61 13.11
CA LEU A 45 10.04 2.22 13.44
C LEU A 45 9.46 2.08 14.84
N LYS A 46 8.54 1.13 14.99
CA LYS A 46 8.01 0.71 16.28
C LYS A 46 8.60 -0.63 16.63
N ILE A 47 9.26 -0.69 17.79
CA ILE A 47 9.89 -1.88 18.30
C ILE A 47 9.09 -2.41 19.47
N ARG A 48 8.90 -3.73 19.49
CA ARG A 48 8.34 -4.45 20.62
C ARG A 48 9.28 -5.59 20.97
N TYR A 49 9.66 -5.70 22.23
CA TYR A 49 10.50 -6.76 22.76
C TYR A 49 9.77 -7.50 23.87
N ARG A 50 9.96 -8.82 23.91
CA ARG A 50 9.41 -9.73 24.91
C ARG A 50 10.56 -10.58 25.46
N PRO A 51 10.96 -10.41 26.71
CA PRO A 51 11.90 -11.31 27.36
C PRO A 51 11.23 -12.65 27.68
N ASP A 52 12.06 -13.67 27.87
CA ASP A 52 11.71 -14.95 28.53
C ASP A 52 10.44 -15.59 27.97
N TYR A 53 10.22 -15.40 26.67
CA TYR A 53 9.09 -15.93 25.96
C TYR A 53 9.33 -17.43 25.74
N TRP A 54 8.47 -18.27 26.34
CA TRP A 54 8.52 -19.71 26.12
C TRP A 54 8.27 -20.05 24.65
N CYS A 55 9.31 -20.46 23.94
CA CYS A 55 9.20 -20.84 22.54
C CYS A 55 8.86 -22.32 22.45
N THR A 56 7.58 -22.62 22.27
CA THR A 56 7.09 -23.99 22.09
C THR A 56 7.80 -24.76 20.97
N ARG A 57 8.28 -24.06 19.94
CA ARG A 57 8.99 -24.66 18.80
C ARG A 57 10.43 -25.05 19.12
N LYS A 58 11.03 -24.44 20.13
CA LYS A 58 12.39 -24.75 20.58
C LYS A 58 12.44 -25.51 21.91
N GLY A 59 11.35 -25.49 22.69
CA GLY A 59 11.31 -26.08 24.02
C GLY A 59 12.14 -25.31 25.05
N GLU A 60 12.45 -24.03 24.79
CA GLU A 60 13.27 -23.18 25.66
C GLU A 60 12.68 -21.75 25.75
N GLU A 61 13.05 -21.04 26.82
CA GLU A 61 12.83 -19.59 26.94
C GLU A 61 13.70 -18.84 25.94
N CYS A 62 13.13 -17.81 25.32
CA CYS A 62 13.86 -17.00 24.36
C CYS A 62 13.37 -15.55 24.37
N ASN A 63 14.24 -14.63 23.95
CA ASN A 63 13.84 -13.26 23.75
C ASN A 63 13.32 -13.06 22.33
N GLU A 64 12.22 -12.35 22.20
CA GLU A 64 11.57 -12.09 20.92
C GLU A 64 11.51 -10.58 20.64
N ILE A 65 11.87 -10.20 19.43
CA ILE A 65 11.81 -8.82 18.96
C ILE A 65 10.93 -8.69 17.70
N PHE A 66 10.09 -7.67 17.69
CA PHE A 66 9.29 -7.27 16.55
C PHE A 66 9.67 -5.86 16.14
N ILE A 67 9.95 -5.68 14.85
CA ILE A 67 10.23 -4.40 14.21
C ILE A 67 9.11 -4.17 13.20
N SER A 68 8.44 -3.03 13.30
CA SER A 68 7.31 -2.70 12.41
C SER A 68 7.32 -1.25 11.98
N HIS A 69 6.44 -0.91 11.02
CA HIS A 69 6.23 0.42 10.43
C HIS A 69 7.13 0.71 9.22
N SER A 70 7.26 1.99 8.82
CA SER A 70 7.87 2.38 7.54
C SER A 70 9.40 2.34 7.60
N ILE A 71 9.99 1.44 6.80
CA ILE A 71 11.45 1.37 6.61
C ILE A 71 11.94 2.49 5.69
N HIS A 72 11.09 2.97 4.78
CA HIS A 72 11.40 4.12 3.93
C HIS A 72 11.64 5.37 4.79
N LYS A 73 10.69 5.70 5.68
CA LYS A 73 10.85 6.83 6.59
C LYS A 73 11.97 6.64 7.61
N TYR A 74 12.30 5.40 7.95
CA TYR A 74 13.45 5.11 8.81
C TYR A 74 14.77 5.51 8.12
N ALA A 75 14.88 5.21 6.83
CA ALA A 75 16.06 5.49 6.02
C ALA A 75 16.16 6.96 5.60
N LYS A 76 15.09 7.55 5.06
CA LYS A 76 15.11 8.88 4.43
C LYS A 76 14.45 10.00 5.23
N GLY A 77 13.69 9.68 6.29
CA GLY A 77 12.94 10.67 7.08
C GLY A 77 11.57 11.02 6.50
N ASP A 78 11.37 10.86 5.19
CA ASP A 78 10.10 11.00 4.49
C ASP A 78 9.68 9.70 3.76
N ASN A 79 8.50 9.71 3.15
CA ASN A 79 8.07 8.66 2.21
C ASN A 79 7.42 9.20 0.92
N ILE A 80 7.77 10.45 0.56
CA ILE A 80 7.37 11.04 -0.72
C ILE A 80 8.45 10.85 -1.78
N SER A 81 9.72 10.87 -1.37
CA SER A 81 10.88 10.54 -2.20
C SER A 81 10.82 9.12 -2.72
N ASP A 82 11.62 8.82 -3.74
CA ASP A 82 11.73 7.44 -4.20
C ASP A 82 12.44 6.55 -3.19
N PHE A 83 12.08 5.26 -3.20
CA PHE A 83 12.69 4.25 -2.35
C PHE A 83 12.86 2.97 -3.15
N SER A 84 14.06 2.86 -3.70
CA SER A 84 14.42 1.87 -4.69
C SER A 84 14.76 0.53 -4.04
N LEU A 85 15.09 -0.47 -4.85
CA LEU A 85 15.50 -1.77 -4.33
C LEU A 85 16.81 -1.69 -3.56
N LYS A 86 17.77 -0.92 -4.07
CA LYS A 86 19.04 -0.69 -3.40
C LYS A 86 18.84 -0.06 -2.01
N ASP A 87 17.91 0.90 -1.90
CA ASP A 87 17.56 1.52 -0.63
C ASP A 87 16.98 0.50 0.37
N VAL A 88 16.08 -0.38 -0.10
CA VAL A 88 15.51 -1.46 0.73
C VAL A 88 16.61 -2.37 1.28
N LYS A 89 17.52 -2.85 0.42
CA LYS A 89 18.62 -3.74 0.83
C LYS A 89 19.50 -3.09 1.90
N SER A 90 19.94 -1.87 1.64
CA SER A 90 20.80 -1.10 2.55
C SER A 90 20.10 -0.87 3.90
N THR A 91 18.81 -0.54 3.86
CA THR A 91 18.01 -0.29 5.06
C THR A 91 17.85 -1.54 5.92
N ILE A 92 17.53 -2.69 5.32
CA ILE A 92 17.42 -3.95 6.05
C ILE A 92 18.78 -4.39 6.62
N GLN A 93 19.89 -4.15 5.91
CA GLN A 93 21.25 -4.37 6.43
C GLN A 93 21.53 -3.50 7.67
N TRP A 94 21.21 -2.21 7.62
CA TRP A 94 21.37 -1.31 8.78
C TRP A 94 20.53 -1.78 9.97
N LEU A 95 19.29 -2.22 9.75
CA LEU A 95 18.47 -2.79 10.83
C LEU A 95 19.09 -4.05 11.43
N CYS A 96 19.68 -4.93 10.61
CA CYS A 96 20.37 -6.11 11.11
C CYS A 96 21.58 -5.72 11.99
N VAL A 97 22.32 -4.69 11.60
CA VAL A 97 23.46 -4.17 12.38
C VAL A 97 22.99 -3.52 13.69
N ASP A 98 21.95 -2.67 13.62
CA ASP A 98 21.45 -1.90 14.75
C ASP A 98 20.84 -2.76 15.84
N PHE A 99 20.16 -3.84 15.47
CA PHE A 99 19.54 -4.75 16.42
C PHE A 99 20.36 -6.03 16.65
N LYS A 100 21.55 -6.15 16.04
CA LYS A 100 22.40 -7.35 16.07
C LYS A 100 21.63 -8.62 15.73
N LEU A 101 20.85 -8.56 14.64
CA LEU A 101 20.03 -9.66 14.15
C LEU A 101 20.61 -10.25 12.87
N MET A 102 20.49 -11.56 12.71
CA MET A 102 20.90 -12.26 11.50
C MET A 102 19.75 -12.27 10.49
N PRO A 103 19.91 -11.77 9.25
CA PRO A 103 18.81 -11.56 8.31
C PRO A 103 18.02 -12.83 7.97
N TYR A 104 18.66 -13.99 7.96
CA TYR A 104 18.03 -15.30 7.70
C TYR A 104 17.18 -15.80 8.89
N LYS A 105 17.37 -15.28 10.10
CA LYS A 105 16.57 -15.59 11.30
C LYS A 105 15.40 -14.62 11.50
N ILE A 106 15.30 -13.56 10.69
CA ILE A 106 14.25 -12.54 10.80
C ILE A 106 13.12 -12.90 9.85
N LYS A 107 11.94 -13.25 10.36
CA LYS A 107 10.75 -13.56 9.56
C LYS A 107 10.00 -12.29 9.17
N CYS A 108 9.67 -12.15 7.90
CA CYS A 108 8.80 -11.11 7.38
C CYS A 108 7.34 -11.57 7.38
N THR A 109 6.52 -10.95 8.23
CA THR A 109 5.11 -11.32 8.45
C THR A 109 4.12 -10.41 7.71
N LYS A 110 4.58 -9.24 7.26
CA LYS A 110 3.84 -8.26 6.49
C LYS A 110 4.81 -7.48 5.62
N LEU A 111 4.40 -7.15 4.39
CA LEU A 111 5.19 -6.35 3.45
C LEU A 111 4.23 -5.43 2.70
N GLU A 112 4.56 -4.14 2.58
CA GLU A 112 3.78 -3.17 1.81
C GLU A 112 4.60 -2.64 0.65
N ILE A 113 4.09 -2.79 -0.58
CA ILE A 113 4.65 -2.14 -1.75
C ILE A 113 3.89 -0.85 -2.01
N GLY A 114 4.60 0.27 -2.02
CA GLY A 114 4.06 1.60 -2.30
C GLY A 114 4.73 2.25 -3.50
N VAL A 115 3.91 2.79 -4.41
CA VAL A 115 4.33 3.49 -5.63
C VAL A 115 3.73 4.88 -5.62
N ASN A 116 4.59 5.91 -5.61
CA ASN A 116 4.19 7.31 -5.76
C ASN A 116 4.22 7.66 -7.25
N ILE A 117 3.11 8.17 -7.79
CA ILE A 117 3.06 8.69 -9.16
C ILE A 117 2.77 10.19 -9.11
N ILE A 118 3.56 10.98 -9.84
CA ILE A 118 3.30 12.41 -10.03
C ILE A 118 2.17 12.54 -11.04
N VAL A 119 1.18 13.37 -10.78
CA VAL A 119 -0.01 13.53 -11.62
C VAL A 119 -0.17 14.97 -12.12
N ALA A 120 -0.76 15.13 -13.31
CA ALA A 120 -0.93 16.46 -13.90
C ALA A 120 -2.02 17.29 -13.18
N LYS A 121 -3.10 16.62 -12.75
CA LYS A 121 -4.26 17.26 -12.13
C LYS A 121 -4.24 17.18 -10.60
N ASN A 122 -5.30 17.65 -9.95
CA ASN A 122 -5.42 17.53 -8.50
C ASN A 122 -5.46 16.03 -8.14
N PRO A 123 -4.62 15.51 -7.23
CA PRO A 123 -4.61 14.10 -6.88
C PRO A 123 -5.97 13.55 -6.41
N ASN A 124 -6.84 14.41 -5.85
CA ASN A 124 -8.19 14.00 -5.44
C ASN A 124 -9.10 13.63 -6.62
N ASP A 125 -8.87 14.18 -7.82
CA ASP A 125 -9.71 13.94 -9.00
C ASP A 125 -9.57 12.50 -9.52
N TYR A 126 -8.45 11.87 -9.23
CA TYR A 126 -8.13 10.50 -9.63
C TYR A 126 -8.69 9.44 -8.66
N LEU A 127 -8.98 9.78 -7.40
CA LEU A 127 -9.44 8.79 -6.42
C LEU A 127 -10.76 8.11 -6.82
N PRO A 128 -11.77 8.81 -7.40
CA PRO A 128 -13.00 8.19 -7.84
C PRO A 128 -12.86 7.27 -9.05
N ILE A 129 -11.73 7.28 -9.77
CA ILE A 129 -11.53 6.37 -10.91
C ILE A 129 -11.39 4.92 -10.44
N PHE A 130 -11.03 4.66 -9.18
CA PHE A 130 -10.88 3.33 -8.60
C PHE A 130 -12.24 2.76 -8.18
N ILE A 131 -12.81 1.85 -8.97
CA ILE A 131 -14.19 1.38 -8.78
C ILE A 131 -14.25 0.14 -7.91
N GLU A 132 -13.65 -0.95 -8.40
CA GLU A 132 -13.68 -2.24 -7.72
C GLU A 132 -12.46 -3.07 -8.04
N TYR A 133 -12.21 -4.06 -7.21
CA TYR A 133 -11.27 -5.12 -7.50
C TYR A 133 -11.92 -6.45 -7.11
N LYS A 134 -11.90 -7.45 -7.99
CA LYS A 134 -12.57 -8.75 -7.84
C LYS A 134 -13.99 -8.65 -7.21
N LYS A 135 -14.82 -7.71 -7.66
CA LYS A 135 -16.21 -7.45 -7.20
C LYS A 135 -16.34 -6.83 -5.79
N HIS A 136 -15.24 -6.45 -5.16
CA HIS A 136 -15.25 -5.66 -3.94
C HIS A 136 -15.01 -4.21 -4.31
N ALA A 137 -15.99 -3.36 -4.01
CA ALA A 137 -15.89 -1.93 -4.27
C ALA A 137 -14.81 -1.31 -3.39
N PHE A 138 -14.12 -0.31 -3.95
CA PHE A 138 -13.31 0.57 -3.13
C PHE A 138 -14.22 1.40 -2.22
N ARG A 139 -13.80 1.57 -0.98
CA ARG A 139 -14.47 2.40 0.03
C ARG A 139 -13.55 3.52 0.45
N ASP A 140 -14.12 4.59 1.00
CA ASP A 140 -13.31 5.70 1.49
C ASP A 140 -12.32 5.22 2.57
N LEU A 141 -11.07 5.67 2.41
CA LEU A 141 -10.05 5.52 3.44
C LEU A 141 -10.43 6.42 4.61
N ARG A 142 -10.38 5.86 5.84
CA ARG A 142 -10.67 6.65 7.04
C ARG A 142 -9.66 7.81 7.13
N PRO A 143 -10.13 9.04 7.40
CA PRO A 143 -9.22 10.16 7.62
C PRO A 143 -8.22 9.87 8.74
N ARG A 144 -7.01 10.44 8.64
CA ARG A 144 -6.04 10.41 9.74
C ARG A 144 -6.42 11.46 10.80
N GLY A 145 -6.42 11.02 12.07
CA GLY A 145 -6.65 11.91 13.20
C GLY A 145 -8.07 12.50 13.24
N LYS A 146 -8.17 13.79 13.50
CA LYS A 146 -9.45 14.54 13.57
C LYS A 146 -9.86 15.16 12.22
N SER A 147 -9.12 14.92 11.15
CA SER A 147 -9.48 15.45 9.83
C SER A 147 -10.79 14.84 9.34
N THR A 148 -11.66 15.66 8.75
CA THR A 148 -12.87 15.18 8.05
C THR A 148 -12.63 14.95 6.57
N ILE A 149 -11.45 15.34 6.05
CA ILE A 149 -11.14 15.30 4.63
C ILE A 149 -10.77 13.86 4.24
N LYS A 150 -11.56 13.31 3.32
CA LYS A 150 -11.34 11.99 2.72
C LYS A 150 -10.24 12.14 1.66
N CYS A 151 -9.06 11.58 1.93
CA CYS A 151 -7.91 11.72 1.03
C CYS A 151 -7.54 10.42 0.32
N GLY A 152 -8.40 9.40 0.29
CA GLY A 152 -8.07 8.13 -0.35
C GLY A 152 -9.19 7.11 -0.35
N VAL A 153 -8.91 5.99 -1.01
CA VAL A 153 -9.78 4.82 -1.14
C VAL A 153 -9.02 3.55 -0.74
N VAL A 154 -9.76 2.54 -0.29
CA VAL A 154 -9.22 1.25 0.17
C VAL A 154 -10.11 0.10 -0.27
N CYS A 155 -9.48 -1.03 -0.57
CA CYS A 155 -10.14 -2.31 -0.80
C CYS A 155 -9.46 -3.40 0.06
N ASP A 156 -10.14 -3.86 1.11
CA ASP A 156 -9.58 -4.82 2.07
C ASP A 156 -9.90 -6.27 1.69
N TYR A 157 -8.88 -7.12 1.76
CA TYR A 157 -9.00 -8.57 1.69
C TYR A 157 -8.39 -9.24 2.93
N THR A 158 -8.75 -10.51 3.11
CA THR A 158 -8.15 -11.37 4.14
C THR A 158 -6.62 -11.42 4.02
N ASN A 159 -6.10 -11.46 2.80
CA ASN A 159 -4.70 -11.75 2.51
C ASN A 159 -3.87 -10.53 2.04
N TYR A 160 -4.52 -9.44 1.63
CA TYR A 160 -3.84 -8.19 1.30
C TYR A 160 -4.81 -7.00 1.41
N VAL A 161 -4.30 -5.77 1.33
CA VAL A 161 -5.10 -4.54 1.27
C VAL A 161 -4.57 -3.67 0.14
N ILE A 162 -5.47 -3.13 -0.68
CA ILE A 162 -5.14 -2.19 -1.76
C ILE A 162 -5.57 -0.81 -1.31
N LYS A 163 -4.70 0.20 -1.43
CA LYS A 163 -5.01 1.60 -1.11
C LYS A 163 -4.58 2.50 -2.26
N ALA A 164 -5.34 3.55 -2.53
CA ALA A 164 -4.93 4.67 -3.35
C ALA A 164 -5.27 5.96 -2.62
N TYR A 165 -4.33 6.90 -2.49
CA TYR A 165 -4.57 8.14 -1.74
C TYR A 165 -3.75 9.31 -2.25
N ASN A 166 -4.22 10.51 -1.95
CA ASN A 166 -3.53 11.77 -2.22
C ASN A 166 -2.29 11.87 -1.33
N LYS A 167 -1.12 11.62 -1.92
CA LYS A 167 0.15 11.59 -1.21
C LYS A 167 0.67 12.99 -0.90
N THR A 168 0.34 13.96 -1.75
CA THR A 168 0.64 15.38 -1.52
C THR A 168 0.01 15.87 -0.23
N GLU A 169 -1.29 15.63 -0.04
CA GLU A 169 -1.98 16.02 1.19
C GLU A 169 -1.42 15.26 2.40
N ASP A 170 -1.20 13.95 2.29
CA ASP A 170 -0.60 13.17 3.38
C ASP A 170 0.77 13.74 3.80
N HIS A 171 1.64 14.06 2.84
CA HIS A 171 2.94 14.68 3.12
C HIS A 171 2.79 16.08 3.72
N ARG A 172 1.87 16.90 3.20
CA ARG A 172 1.56 18.24 3.74
C ARG A 172 1.15 18.16 5.21
N TYR A 173 0.25 17.24 5.56
CA TYR A 173 -0.17 17.03 6.95
C TYR A 173 0.97 16.56 7.83
N GLU A 174 1.78 15.61 7.36
CA GLU A 174 2.90 15.08 8.13
C GLU A 174 3.98 16.12 8.40
N MET A 175 4.26 17.00 7.45
CA MET A 175 5.27 18.07 7.56
C MET A 175 4.70 19.39 8.09
N SER A 176 3.41 19.45 8.41
CA SER A 176 2.70 20.67 8.83
C SER A 176 2.87 21.85 7.84
N ILE A 177 2.90 21.56 6.53
CA ILE A 177 3.08 22.58 5.50
C ILE A 177 1.79 23.38 5.30
N PRO A 178 1.83 24.73 5.35
CA PRO A 178 0.67 25.58 5.10
C PRO A 178 0.11 25.43 3.67
N LEU A 179 -1.20 25.61 3.50
CA LEU A 179 -1.86 25.52 2.18
C LEU A 179 -1.30 26.49 1.13
N ARG A 180 -0.87 27.69 1.57
CA ARG A 180 -0.24 28.69 0.67
C ARG A 180 1.04 28.17 0.01
N ASP A 181 1.74 27.24 0.66
CA ASP A 181 3.03 26.69 0.21
C ASP A 181 2.84 25.38 -0.59
N LEU A 182 1.59 24.96 -0.83
CA LEU A 182 1.26 23.72 -1.52
C LEU A 182 1.79 23.67 -2.97
N HIS A 183 1.97 24.83 -3.60
CA HIS A 183 2.49 24.94 -4.96
C HIS A 183 3.95 24.50 -5.12
N PHE A 184 4.71 24.41 -4.01
CA PHE A 184 6.08 23.88 -4.01
C PHE A 184 6.14 22.35 -3.88
N ILE A 185 5.02 21.69 -3.59
CA ILE A 185 4.98 20.24 -3.41
C ILE A 185 4.49 19.59 -4.71
N GLN A 186 5.18 18.54 -5.15
CA GLN A 186 4.72 17.74 -6.28
C GLN A 186 3.34 17.13 -6.01
N ARG A 187 2.47 17.21 -7.00
CA ARG A 187 1.14 16.58 -6.99
C ARG A 187 1.31 15.08 -7.23
N ALA A 188 0.99 14.27 -6.23
CA ALA A 188 1.25 12.85 -6.25
C ALA A 188 0.10 12.05 -5.65
N ILE A 189 -0.15 10.89 -6.27
CA ILE A 189 -0.99 9.83 -5.74
C ILE A 189 -0.08 8.69 -5.34
N ARG A 190 -0.43 8.00 -4.27
CA ARG A 190 0.24 6.75 -3.90
C ARG A 190 -0.71 5.58 -3.99
N ILE A 191 -0.25 4.53 -4.66
CA ILE A 191 -0.89 3.23 -4.70
C ILE A 191 -0.09 2.29 -3.80
N GLU A 192 -0.75 1.66 -2.84
CA GLU A 192 -0.15 0.70 -1.91
C GLU A 192 -0.84 -0.66 -2.00
N ILE A 193 -0.04 -1.73 -2.03
CA ILE A 193 -0.51 -3.09 -1.79
C ILE A 193 0.21 -3.64 -0.57
N GLU A 194 -0.57 -3.88 0.48
CA GLU A 194 -0.11 -4.44 1.74
C GLU A 194 -0.38 -5.95 1.76
N TYR A 195 0.67 -6.75 1.67
CA TYR A 195 0.63 -8.20 1.74
C TYR A 195 0.65 -8.69 3.19
N LYS A 196 -0.39 -9.43 3.58
CA LYS A 196 -0.46 -10.09 4.90
C LYS A 196 0.20 -11.46 4.84
N SER A 197 0.51 -12.04 6.00
CA SER A 197 1.18 -13.33 6.14
C SER A 197 0.52 -14.45 5.32
N GLY A 198 -0.81 -14.44 5.17
CA GLY A 198 -1.53 -15.40 4.35
C GLY A 198 -1.11 -15.38 2.88
N LYS A 199 -1.04 -14.18 2.26
CA LYS A 199 -0.58 -14.03 0.87
C LYS A 199 0.90 -14.35 0.73
N LEU A 200 1.72 -13.85 1.66
CA LEU A 200 3.17 -14.09 1.66
C LEU A 200 3.48 -15.59 1.68
N ARG A 201 2.77 -16.39 2.49
CA ARG A 201 2.92 -17.85 2.52
C ARG A 201 2.60 -18.56 1.22
N THR A 202 1.73 -18.00 0.37
CA THR A 202 1.46 -18.56 -0.98
C THR A 202 2.60 -18.32 -1.97
N ILE A 203 3.47 -17.35 -1.68
CA ILE A 203 4.65 -17.03 -2.49
C ILE A 203 5.84 -17.85 -1.99
N LYS A 204 6.09 -17.83 -0.68
CA LYS A 204 7.13 -18.62 -0.02
C LYS A 204 6.74 -18.87 1.44
N GLN A 205 6.88 -20.12 1.91
CA GLN A 205 6.41 -20.55 3.22
C GLN A 205 7.01 -19.74 4.39
N ASP A 206 8.31 -19.48 4.33
CA ASP A 206 9.04 -18.65 5.29
C ASP A 206 9.82 -17.58 4.52
N ILE A 207 9.25 -16.37 4.48
CA ILE A 207 9.94 -15.18 3.95
C ILE A 207 10.76 -14.58 5.08
N THR A 208 12.05 -14.40 4.82
CA THR A 208 13.02 -13.82 5.75
C THR A 208 13.43 -12.43 5.32
N ALA A 209 14.11 -11.68 6.20
CA ALA A 209 14.70 -10.40 5.80
C ALA A 209 15.80 -10.60 4.74
N GLN A 210 16.48 -11.75 4.74
CA GLN A 210 17.46 -12.09 3.70
C GLN A 210 16.82 -12.19 2.31
N ASP A 211 15.58 -12.67 2.21
CA ASP A 211 14.87 -12.75 0.94
C ASP A 211 14.64 -11.38 0.31
N LEU A 212 14.54 -10.32 1.12
CA LEU A 212 14.42 -8.94 0.63
C LEU A 212 15.70 -8.44 -0.05
N PHE A 213 16.83 -9.17 0.07
CA PHE A 213 18.05 -8.90 -0.68
C PHE A 213 18.05 -9.50 -2.08
N SER A 214 17.21 -10.51 -2.32
CA SER A 214 17.17 -11.25 -3.59
C SER A 214 16.44 -10.44 -4.66
N GLN A 215 17.08 -10.28 -5.81
CA GLN A 215 16.43 -9.69 -6.99
C GLN A 215 15.24 -10.56 -7.44
N ASP A 216 15.40 -11.88 -7.46
CA ASP A 216 14.37 -12.81 -7.91
C ASP A 216 13.12 -12.73 -7.04
N PHE A 217 13.30 -12.68 -5.72
CA PHE A 217 12.17 -12.52 -4.80
C PHE A 217 11.44 -11.20 -5.04
N MET A 218 12.20 -10.12 -5.25
CA MET A 218 11.64 -8.80 -5.52
C MET A 218 10.91 -8.73 -6.86
N ASP A 219 11.42 -9.39 -7.89
CA ASP A 219 10.77 -9.51 -9.18
C ASP A 219 9.45 -10.29 -9.06
N ILE A 220 9.39 -11.33 -8.24
CA ILE A 220 8.13 -12.04 -7.94
C ILE A 220 7.13 -11.10 -7.26
N MET A 221 7.58 -10.31 -6.29
CA MET A 221 6.72 -9.36 -5.58
C MET A 221 6.21 -8.24 -6.49
N ILE A 222 7.05 -7.73 -7.40
CA ILE A 222 6.66 -6.73 -8.41
C ILE A 222 5.64 -7.33 -9.38
N LYS A 223 5.88 -8.55 -9.89
CA LYS A 223 4.91 -9.25 -10.75
C LYS A 223 3.56 -9.42 -10.06
N GLU A 224 3.56 -9.79 -8.77
CA GLU A 224 2.33 -9.89 -7.99
C GLU A 224 1.67 -8.54 -7.73
N PHE A 225 2.44 -7.46 -7.54
CA PHE A 225 1.89 -6.10 -7.47
C PHE A 225 1.19 -5.73 -8.79
N LEU A 226 1.88 -5.83 -9.91
CA LEU A 226 1.35 -5.46 -11.23
C LEU A 226 0.13 -6.32 -11.60
N LYS A 227 0.16 -7.61 -11.26
CA LYS A 227 -0.99 -8.50 -11.44
C LYS A 227 -2.21 -8.03 -10.66
N ILE A 228 -2.06 -7.60 -9.41
CA ILE A 228 -3.19 -7.08 -8.62
C ILE A 228 -3.64 -5.74 -9.21
N PHE A 229 -2.70 -4.83 -9.47
CA PHE A 229 -2.96 -3.49 -9.99
C PHE A 229 -3.69 -3.51 -11.34
N ASN A 230 -3.22 -4.31 -12.30
CA ASN A 230 -3.85 -4.43 -13.63
C ASN A 230 -5.26 -5.05 -13.60
N ASN A 231 -5.63 -5.71 -12.50
CA ASN A 231 -6.96 -6.27 -12.30
C ASN A 231 -7.89 -5.35 -11.49
N ILE A 232 -7.43 -4.15 -11.14
CA ILE A 232 -8.29 -3.11 -10.58
C ILE A 232 -9.16 -2.56 -11.71
N GLU A 233 -10.46 -2.54 -11.50
CA GLU A 233 -11.37 -1.90 -12.42
C GLU A 233 -11.37 -0.39 -12.18
N MET A 234 -11.03 0.33 -13.22
CA MET A 234 -11.01 1.79 -13.22
C MET A 234 -11.90 2.34 -14.33
N VAL A 235 -12.56 3.46 -14.07
CA VAL A 235 -13.39 4.16 -15.05
C VAL A 235 -12.97 5.62 -15.07
N ASN A 236 -12.74 6.16 -16.28
CA ASN A 236 -12.46 7.57 -16.43
C ASN A 236 -13.74 8.36 -16.10
N ASN A 237 -13.67 9.24 -15.11
CA ASN A 237 -14.79 10.05 -14.63
C ASN A 237 -14.76 11.49 -15.15
N GLU A 238 -13.75 11.86 -15.94
CA GLU A 238 -13.67 13.17 -16.57
C GLU A 238 -14.55 13.22 -17.82
N VAL A 239 -15.70 13.85 -17.66
CA VAL A 239 -16.70 13.98 -18.72
C VAL A 239 -17.00 15.46 -18.88
N GLU A 240 -16.70 16.02 -20.05
CA GLU A 240 -17.21 17.36 -20.40
C GLU A 240 -18.65 17.22 -20.88
N TRP A 241 -19.58 17.43 -19.94
CA TRP A 241 -21.01 17.21 -20.15
C TRP A 241 -21.62 18.07 -21.27
N ASN A 242 -20.99 19.19 -21.62
CA ASN A 242 -21.43 20.11 -22.65
C ASN A 242 -21.34 19.56 -24.09
N GLN A 243 -20.65 18.44 -24.31
CA GLN A 243 -20.50 17.82 -25.62
C GLN A 243 -21.47 16.65 -25.87
N TYR A 244 -22.33 16.34 -24.90
CA TYR A 244 -23.19 15.16 -24.94
C TYR A 244 -24.67 15.53 -24.83
N GLY A 245 -25.53 14.82 -25.57
CA GLY A 245 -26.98 14.94 -25.41
C GLY A 245 -27.46 14.33 -24.08
N LEU A 246 -28.65 14.68 -23.60
CA LEU A 246 -29.21 14.21 -22.33
C LEU A 246 -29.18 12.67 -22.15
N GLN A 247 -29.51 11.92 -23.21
CA GLN A 247 -29.44 10.44 -23.17
C GLN A 247 -28.00 9.95 -22.96
N GLU A 248 -27.03 10.55 -23.64
CA GLU A 248 -25.61 10.23 -23.50
C GLU A 248 -25.11 10.57 -22.10
N ILE A 249 -25.50 11.73 -21.56
CA ILE A 249 -25.21 12.13 -20.17
C ILE A 249 -25.74 11.08 -19.18
N MET A 250 -27.00 10.64 -19.33
CA MET A 250 -27.57 9.58 -18.48
C MET A 250 -26.77 8.28 -18.55
N TYR A 251 -26.32 7.88 -19.75
CA TYR A 251 -25.50 6.68 -19.91
C TYR A 251 -24.13 6.83 -19.26
N ILE A 252 -23.51 8.00 -19.41
CA ILE A 252 -22.21 8.28 -18.82
C ILE A 252 -22.31 8.26 -17.30
N LEU A 253 -23.29 8.93 -16.70
CA LEU A 253 -23.57 8.89 -15.26
C LEU A 253 -23.76 7.47 -14.74
N LEU A 254 -24.41 6.60 -15.53
CA LEU A 254 -24.64 5.21 -15.19
C LEU A 254 -23.34 4.39 -15.11
N VAL A 255 -22.35 4.69 -15.97
CA VAL A 255 -21.08 3.96 -16.02
C VAL A 255 -19.98 4.56 -15.16
N THR A 256 -19.98 5.88 -14.95
CA THR A 256 -19.02 6.58 -14.09
C THR A 256 -19.42 6.59 -12.62
N SER A 257 -20.70 6.38 -12.30
CA SER A 257 -21.15 6.13 -10.92
C SER A 257 -20.78 4.70 -10.49
N PRO A 258 -19.92 4.51 -9.48
CA PRO A 258 -19.56 3.17 -9.00
C PRO A 258 -20.79 2.34 -8.58
N THR A 259 -21.77 3.00 -7.96
CA THR A 259 -23.01 2.38 -7.48
C THR A 259 -23.89 1.92 -8.64
N GLU A 260 -24.09 2.79 -9.64
CA GLU A 260 -24.92 2.45 -10.79
C GLU A 260 -24.23 1.46 -11.71
N TYR A 261 -22.90 1.56 -11.90
CA TYR A 261 -22.12 0.58 -12.64
C TYR A 261 -22.25 -0.82 -12.04
N LYS A 262 -22.20 -0.92 -10.70
CA LYS A 262 -22.39 -2.18 -9.98
C LYS A 262 -23.81 -2.73 -10.14
N ARG A 263 -24.83 -1.87 -10.03
CA ARG A 263 -26.23 -2.23 -10.30
C ARG A 263 -26.39 -2.76 -11.72
N LEU A 264 -25.81 -2.06 -12.70
CA LEU A 264 -25.82 -2.45 -14.10
C LEU A 264 -25.20 -3.84 -14.30
N LYS A 265 -24.00 -4.06 -13.75
CA LYS A 265 -23.33 -5.38 -13.82
C LYS A 265 -24.17 -6.49 -13.21
N SER A 266 -24.87 -6.23 -12.11
CA SER A 266 -25.74 -7.21 -11.46
C SER A 266 -26.93 -7.60 -12.37
N ILE A 267 -27.53 -6.63 -13.06
CA ILE A 267 -28.61 -6.84 -14.03
C ILE A 267 -28.07 -7.64 -15.23
N VAL A 268 -26.89 -7.25 -15.74
CA VAL A 268 -26.21 -7.94 -16.86
C VAL A 268 -25.93 -9.40 -16.53
N SER A 269 -25.49 -9.69 -15.29
CA SER A 269 -25.12 -11.04 -14.89
C SER A 269 -26.28 -12.04 -14.98
N LYS A 270 -27.52 -11.54 -14.90
CA LYS A 270 -28.76 -12.34 -14.95
C LYS A 270 -29.35 -12.49 -16.37
N ARG A 271 -28.76 -11.85 -17.38
CA ARG A 271 -29.23 -11.88 -18.78
C ARG A 271 -28.71 -13.09 -19.56
N SER A 272 -29.29 -13.34 -20.74
CA SER A 272 -28.79 -14.37 -21.67
C SER A 272 -27.36 -14.10 -22.15
N SER A 273 -26.68 -15.12 -22.68
CA SER A 273 -25.29 -15.01 -23.16
C SER A 273 -25.12 -13.93 -24.23
N ASP A 274 -26.08 -13.84 -25.17
CA ASP A 274 -26.03 -12.87 -26.26
C ASP A 274 -26.33 -11.44 -25.80
N GLU A 275 -27.30 -11.27 -24.89
CA GLU A 275 -27.55 -9.98 -24.25
C GLU A 275 -26.33 -9.50 -23.44
N LYS A 276 -25.65 -10.42 -22.72
CA LYS A 276 -24.39 -10.13 -22.01
C LYS A 276 -23.30 -9.64 -22.96
N LYS A 277 -23.10 -10.33 -24.09
CA LYS A 277 -22.12 -9.92 -25.12
C LYS A 277 -22.47 -8.56 -25.73
N ARG A 278 -23.75 -8.31 -25.99
CA ARG A 278 -24.23 -7.05 -26.59
C ARG A 278 -24.06 -5.88 -25.61
N LEU A 279 -24.42 -6.06 -24.33
CA LEU A 279 -24.25 -5.02 -23.33
C LEU A 279 -22.77 -4.78 -22.98
N LYS A 280 -21.92 -5.81 -22.93
CA LYS A 280 -20.46 -5.64 -22.76
C LYS A 280 -19.85 -4.84 -23.91
N ARG A 281 -20.23 -5.14 -25.16
CA ARG A 281 -19.79 -4.38 -26.33
C ARG A 281 -20.27 -2.92 -26.26
N TRP A 282 -21.51 -2.71 -25.85
CA TRP A 282 -22.06 -1.37 -25.64
C TRP A 282 -21.30 -0.60 -24.56
N LEU A 283 -21.10 -1.19 -23.37
CA LEU A 283 -20.32 -0.59 -22.28
C LEU A 283 -18.90 -0.23 -22.70
N LYS A 284 -18.22 -1.12 -23.43
CA LYS A 284 -16.89 -0.87 -23.96
C LYS A 284 -16.91 0.34 -24.91
N LYS A 285 -17.81 0.33 -25.90
CA LYS A 285 -17.94 1.43 -26.87
C LYS A 285 -18.28 2.76 -26.21
N THR A 286 -19.12 2.76 -25.18
CA THR A 286 -19.46 3.96 -24.40
C THR A 286 -18.24 4.47 -23.62
N ASN A 287 -17.48 3.58 -22.99
CA ASN A 287 -16.24 3.94 -22.28
C ASN A 287 -15.18 4.49 -23.24
N ASP A 288 -15.04 3.89 -24.43
CA ASP A 288 -14.11 4.33 -25.48
C ASP A 288 -14.50 5.73 -25.99
N LYS A 289 -15.81 6.01 -26.18
CA LYS A 289 -16.33 7.33 -26.56
C LYS A 289 -16.11 8.43 -25.52
N ILE A 290 -16.03 8.10 -24.23
CA ILE A 290 -15.72 9.07 -23.16
C ILE A 290 -14.24 9.48 -23.23
N GLY A 291 -13.37 8.64 -23.83
CA GLY A 291 -11.92 8.85 -23.92
C GLY A 291 -11.43 9.49 -25.24
N GLU A 292 -12.23 9.57 -26.30
CA GLU A 292 -11.80 10.15 -27.58
C GLU A 292 -11.44 11.64 -27.42
N GLY A 293 -10.13 11.95 -27.53
CA GLY A 293 -9.60 13.32 -27.60
C GLY A 293 -9.33 14.02 -26.26
N LYS A 294 -9.40 13.32 -25.11
CA LYS A 294 -9.27 13.94 -23.78
C LYS A 294 -8.24 13.27 -22.88
N PHE A 295 -7.83 14.01 -21.86
CA PHE A 295 -6.91 13.53 -20.84
C PHE A 295 -7.53 12.33 -20.10
N ASN A 296 -6.97 11.14 -20.30
CA ASN A 296 -7.47 9.91 -19.70
C ASN A 296 -6.73 9.63 -18.39
N LEU A 297 -7.39 9.92 -17.25
CA LEU A 297 -6.81 9.70 -15.92
C LEU A 297 -6.39 8.24 -15.69
N VAL A 298 -7.16 7.29 -16.24
CA VAL A 298 -6.88 5.86 -16.10
C VAL A 298 -5.61 5.48 -16.84
N GLU A 299 -5.47 5.92 -18.10
CA GLU A 299 -4.25 5.66 -18.89
C GLU A 299 -3.03 6.31 -18.26
N GLU A 300 -3.14 7.55 -17.75
CA GLU A 300 -2.04 8.20 -17.05
C GLU A 300 -1.62 7.41 -15.82
N VAL A 301 -2.56 7.00 -14.95
CA VAL A 301 -2.25 6.23 -13.74
C VAL A 301 -1.64 4.89 -14.11
N GLN A 302 -2.21 4.16 -15.08
CA GLN A 302 -1.67 2.88 -15.53
C GLN A 302 -0.24 3.04 -16.04
N LYS A 303 -0.01 3.94 -17.00
CA LYS A 303 1.31 4.18 -17.57
C LYS A 303 2.32 4.56 -16.50
N LYS A 304 2.00 5.55 -15.66
CA LYS A 304 2.92 6.05 -14.63
C LYS A 304 3.24 5.01 -13.56
N VAL A 305 2.30 4.14 -13.19
CA VAL A 305 2.59 3.06 -12.24
C VAL A 305 3.56 2.04 -12.84
N HIS A 306 3.38 1.65 -14.10
CA HIS A 306 4.27 0.72 -14.79
C HIS A 306 5.68 1.32 -14.93
N ASP A 307 5.78 2.55 -15.45
CA ASP A 307 7.05 3.26 -15.61
C ASP A 307 7.78 3.39 -14.26
N LYS A 308 7.04 3.80 -13.22
CA LYS A 308 7.63 4.03 -11.90
C LYS A 308 8.09 2.74 -11.22
N ILE A 309 7.39 1.63 -11.41
CA ILE A 309 7.82 0.35 -10.83
C ILE A 309 9.14 -0.12 -11.44
N GLU A 310 9.31 0.02 -12.76
CA GLU A 310 10.56 -0.35 -13.40
C GLU A 310 11.70 0.59 -12.98
N GLU A 311 11.45 1.89 -12.87
CA GLU A 311 12.43 2.84 -12.32
C GLU A 311 12.92 2.41 -10.92
N LEU A 312 11.98 2.10 -10.02
CA LEU A 312 12.28 1.70 -8.64
C LEU A 312 12.97 0.32 -8.54
N ARG A 313 12.78 -0.53 -9.55
CA ARG A 313 13.41 -1.86 -9.64
C ARG A 313 14.91 -1.76 -9.93
N TRP A 314 15.31 -0.78 -10.75
CA TRP A 314 16.70 -0.62 -11.22
C TRP A 314 17.50 0.48 -10.51
N GLY A 315 16.84 1.43 -9.85
CA GLY A 315 17.50 2.47 -9.04
C GLY A 315 18.20 1.97 -7.78
#